data_AF-A0A1Y2HNG5-F1
#
_entry.id   AF-A0A1Y2HNG5-F1
#
_cell.length_a   1.000
_cell.length_b   1.000
_cell.length_c   1.000
_cell.angle_alpha   90.00
_cell.angle_beta   90.00
_cell.angle_gamma   90.00
#
_symmetry.space_group_name_H-M   'P 1'
#
loop_
_entity.id
_entity.type
_entity.pdbx_description
1 polymer ?
#
loop_
_entity_poly.entity_id
_entity_poly.type
_entity_poly.pdbx_seq_one_letter_code
_entity_poly.pdbx_strand_id
1 'polypeptide(L)'
;MDAGDEADVNVSWADQSKINTFSRLNGRLDALEAKYAQKKKEKEDLDDLASELELCDDDEIIKYRVGDVYVNAPYERVQEWIQRDQSALDMQVAKLKDDMDAIVIEMDSLKAVLYKRFGNAINLERS
;
A
#
# COMPACT_ATOMS: atom_id res chain seq x y z
N MET A 1 16.54 -32.94 32.55
CA MET A 1 17.83 -32.27 32.38
C MET A 1 17.64 -31.30 31.25
N ASP A 2 17.60 -30.03 31.62
CA ASP A 2 17.55 -28.87 30.76
C ASP A 2 18.88 -28.76 30.01
N ALA A 3 18.82 -28.71 28.69
CA ALA A 3 19.95 -28.39 27.83
C ALA A 3 19.40 -27.39 26.80
N GLY A 4 19.28 -26.14 27.25
CA GLY A 4 19.09 -24.99 26.39
C GLY A 4 20.22 -24.94 25.38
N ASP A 5 19.94 -25.42 24.18
CA ASP A 5 20.75 -25.18 23.00
C ASP A 5 20.34 -23.81 22.44
N GLU A 6 20.53 -22.76 23.25
CA GLU A 6 20.70 -21.41 22.71
C GLU A 6 22.08 -21.43 22.04
N ALA A 7 22.10 -21.97 20.83
CA ALA A 7 23.28 -21.92 19.98
C ALA A 7 23.78 -20.47 19.96
N ASP A 8 25.01 -20.27 20.41
CA ASP A 8 25.77 -19.03 20.25
C ASP A 8 26.03 -18.84 18.75
N VAL A 9 24.97 -18.48 18.01
CA VAL A 9 25.03 -18.36 16.55
C VAL A 9 25.79 -17.07 16.25
N ASN A 10 27.03 -17.22 15.81
CA ASN A 10 27.86 -16.09 15.40
C ASN A 10 27.22 -15.36 14.20
N VAL A 11 26.70 -14.15 14.46
CA VAL A 11 26.07 -13.28 13.47
C VAL A 11 27.16 -12.53 12.72
N SER A 12 27.33 -12.84 11.42
CA SER A 12 28.26 -12.10 10.59
C SER A 12 27.69 -10.72 10.20
N TRP A 13 28.56 -9.80 9.80
CA TRP A 13 28.12 -8.49 9.26
C TRP A 13 27.18 -8.64 8.06
N ALA A 14 27.42 -9.62 7.18
CA ALA A 14 26.57 -9.88 6.02
C ALA A 14 25.16 -10.36 6.43
N ASP A 15 25.05 -11.06 7.56
CA ASP A 15 23.76 -11.48 8.10
C ASP A 15 23.01 -10.31 8.73
N GLN A 16 23.71 -9.51 9.53
CA GLN A 16 23.12 -8.30 10.10
C GLN A 16 22.63 -7.34 9.01
N SER A 17 23.37 -7.23 7.90
CA SER A 17 22.95 -6.44 6.74
C SER A 17 21.64 -6.96 6.12
N LYS A 18 21.45 -8.28 6.03
CA LYS A 18 20.21 -8.89 5.53
C LYS A 18 19.05 -8.68 6.52
N ILE A 19 19.29 -8.82 7.81
CA ILE A 19 18.30 -8.56 8.87
C ILE A 19 17.84 -7.10 8.80
N ASN A 20 18.78 -6.15 8.72
CA ASN A 20 18.44 -4.72 8.59
C ASN A 20 17.66 -4.44 7.30
N THR A 21 18.01 -5.12 6.20
CA THR A 21 17.29 -5.00 4.93
C THR A 21 15.85 -5.51 5.07
N PHE A 22 15.66 -6.66 5.72
CA PHE A 22 14.34 -7.22 6.00
C PHE A 22 13.48 -6.26 6.84
N SER A 23 14.03 -5.69 7.93
CA SER A 23 13.32 -4.69 8.74
C SER A 23 12.93 -3.44 7.94
N ARG A 24 13.80 -2.98 7.03
CA ARG A 24 13.50 -1.84 6.16
C ARG A 24 12.39 -2.17 5.15
N LEU A 25 12.40 -3.36 4.58
CA LEU A 25 11.37 -3.81 3.64
C LEU A 25 10.01 -3.93 4.33
N ASN A 26 9.97 -4.48 5.56
CA ASN A 26 8.77 -4.49 6.41
C ASN A 26 8.18 -3.08 6.58
N GLY A 27 8.99 -2.13 7.06
CA GLY A 27 8.49 -0.75 7.27
C GLY A 27 8.05 -0.06 5.97
N ARG A 28 8.67 -0.40 4.83
CA ARG A 28 8.23 0.08 3.52
C ARG A 28 6.90 -0.56 3.11
N LEU A 29 6.70 -1.86 3.36
CA LEU A 29 5.46 -2.57 3.09
C LEU A 29 4.31 -1.98 3.92
N ASP A 30 4.51 -1.76 5.23
CA ASP A 30 3.53 -1.13 6.12
C ASP A 30 3.09 0.24 5.59
N ALA A 31 4.05 1.07 5.16
CA ALA A 31 3.78 2.39 4.60
C ALA A 31 3.01 2.31 3.26
N LEU A 32 3.33 1.35 2.40
CA LEU A 32 2.62 1.15 1.14
C LEU A 32 1.21 0.61 1.36
N GLU A 33 1.00 -0.29 2.31
CA GLU A 33 -0.33 -0.80 2.66
C GLU A 33 -1.23 0.30 3.22
N ALA A 34 -0.70 1.15 4.11
CA ALA A 34 -1.43 2.31 4.61
C ALA A 34 -1.84 3.25 3.46
N LYS A 35 -0.91 3.51 2.52
CA LYS A 35 -1.19 4.34 1.34
C LYS A 35 -2.18 3.68 0.39
N TYR A 36 -2.11 2.37 0.21
CA TYR A 36 -3.03 1.60 -0.62
C TYR A 36 -4.45 1.63 -0.05
N ALA A 37 -4.59 1.42 1.27
CA ALA A 37 -5.88 1.53 1.96
C ALA A 37 -6.47 2.94 1.83
N GLN A 38 -5.65 3.98 2.00
CA GLN A 38 -6.07 5.37 1.82
C GLN A 38 -6.56 5.62 0.39
N LYS A 39 -5.84 5.13 -0.64
CA LYS A 39 -6.23 5.32 -2.05
C LYS A 39 -7.48 4.53 -2.42
N LYS A 40 -7.68 3.34 -1.84
CA LYS A 40 -8.92 2.59 -1.99
C LYS A 40 -10.11 3.35 -1.43
N LYS A 41 -9.97 3.91 -0.22
CA LYS A 41 -11.01 4.72 0.39
C LYS A 41 -11.34 5.95 -0.45
N GLU A 42 -10.32 6.67 -0.94
CA GLU A 42 -10.54 7.82 -1.85
C GLU A 42 -11.30 7.41 -3.12
N LYS A 43 -11.08 6.19 -3.63
CA LYS A 43 -11.83 5.67 -4.77
C LYS A 43 -13.29 5.38 -4.39
N GLU A 44 -13.51 4.69 -3.27
CA GLU A 44 -14.86 4.39 -2.76
C GLU A 44 -15.66 5.69 -2.55
N ASP A 45 -15.07 6.70 -1.89
CA ASP A 45 -15.69 8.01 -1.68
C ASP A 45 -16.06 8.69 -3.02
N LEU A 46 -15.25 8.52 -4.07
CA LEU A 46 -15.50 9.10 -5.39
C LEU A 46 -16.58 8.32 -6.17
N ASP A 47 -16.62 7.00 -6.03
CA ASP A 47 -17.64 6.13 -6.62
C ASP A 47 -19.02 6.40 -5.97
N ASP A 48 -19.06 6.60 -4.66
CA ASP A 48 -20.25 7.01 -3.92
C ASP A 48 -20.74 8.39 -4.39
N LEU A 49 -19.84 9.38 -4.49
CA LEU A 49 -20.17 10.71 -5.03
C LEU A 49 -20.70 10.63 -6.46
N ALA A 50 -20.10 9.80 -7.31
CA ALA A 50 -20.56 9.63 -8.69
C ALA A 50 -22.00 9.09 -8.72
N SER A 51 -22.30 8.11 -7.86
CA SER A 51 -23.61 7.48 -7.73
C SER A 51 -24.68 8.46 -7.22
N GLU A 52 -24.32 9.33 -6.27
CA GLU A 52 -25.24 10.38 -5.76
C GLU A 52 -25.65 11.39 -6.85
N LEU A 53 -24.76 11.64 -7.82
CA LEU A 53 -25.01 12.60 -8.88
C LEU A 53 -25.74 12.00 -10.10
N GLU A 54 -25.96 10.68 -10.17
CA GLU A 54 -26.57 10.02 -11.35
C GLU A 54 -27.97 10.51 -11.70
N LEU A 55 -28.70 11.10 -10.75
CA LEU A 55 -30.07 11.61 -10.93
C LEU A 55 -30.13 13.12 -11.16
N CYS A 56 -28.99 13.81 -11.20
CA CYS A 56 -28.93 15.24 -11.52
C CYS A 56 -29.25 15.49 -12.99
N ASP A 57 -29.89 16.63 -13.27
CA ASP A 57 -30.08 17.10 -14.64
C ASP A 57 -28.73 17.53 -15.25
N ASP A 58 -28.53 17.33 -16.55
CA ASP A 58 -27.24 17.58 -17.21
C ASP A 58 -26.74 19.04 -17.12
N ASP A 59 -27.67 19.99 -16.98
CA ASP A 59 -27.40 21.43 -16.85
C ASP A 59 -27.32 21.91 -15.38
N GLU A 60 -27.50 21.02 -14.41
CA GLU A 60 -27.41 21.36 -12.99
C GLU A 60 -25.98 21.78 -12.63
N ILE A 61 -25.85 22.89 -11.90
CA ILE A 61 -24.56 23.44 -11.49
C ILE A 61 -24.12 22.78 -10.19
N ILE A 62 -23.08 21.96 -10.28
CA ILE A 62 -22.50 21.22 -9.17
C ILE A 62 -21.28 21.99 -8.64
N LYS A 63 -21.20 22.10 -7.31
CA LYS A 63 -20.04 22.67 -6.61
C LYS A 63 -19.04 21.57 -6.29
N TYR A 64 -18.05 21.40 -7.16
CA TYR A 64 -17.05 20.33 -7.05
C TYR A 64 -15.73 20.85 -6.46
N ARG A 65 -15.04 20.02 -5.66
CA ARG A 65 -13.74 20.37 -5.06
C ARG A 65 -12.59 19.84 -5.93
N VAL A 66 -11.71 20.73 -6.37
CA VAL A 66 -10.47 20.38 -7.08
C VAL A 66 -9.27 20.85 -6.25
N GLY A 67 -8.56 19.92 -5.62
CA GLY A 67 -7.50 20.25 -4.67
C GLY A 67 -8.06 21.03 -3.47
N ASP A 68 -7.67 22.29 -3.32
CA ASP A 68 -8.09 23.17 -2.22
C ASP A 68 -9.11 24.24 -2.61
N VAL A 69 -9.61 24.20 -3.85
CA VAL A 69 -10.59 25.17 -4.34
C VAL A 69 -11.89 24.47 -4.74
N TYR A 70 -13.00 25.20 -4.61
CA TYR A 70 -14.30 24.77 -5.12
C TYR A 70 -14.60 25.46 -6.45
N VAL A 71 -15.07 24.68 -7.41
CA VAL A 71 -15.45 25.13 -8.75
C VAL A 71 -16.91 24.77 -8.98
N ASN A 72 -17.69 25.74 -9.46
CA ASN A 72 -19.04 25.49 -9.94
C ASN A 72 -18.94 25.08 -11.41
N ALA A 73 -19.42 23.89 -11.76
CA ALA A 73 -19.41 23.38 -13.12
C ALA A 73 -20.72 22.63 -13.41
N PRO A 74 -21.17 22.58 -14.68
CA PRO A 74 -22.28 21.73 -15.07
C PRO A 74 -21.99 20.26 -14.76
N TYR A 75 -23.04 19.48 -14.48
CA TYR A 75 -22.96 18.06 -14.19
C TYR A 75 -22.10 17.29 -15.19
N GLU A 76 -22.32 17.47 -16.50
CA GLU A 76 -21.55 16.80 -17.56
C GLU A 76 -20.03 16.99 -17.39
N ARG A 77 -19.61 18.22 -17.05
CA ARG A 77 -18.18 18.53 -16.84
C ARG A 77 -17.64 17.91 -15.56
N VAL A 78 -18.46 17.83 -14.51
CA VAL A 78 -18.07 17.18 -13.25
C VAL A 78 -17.93 15.67 -13.47
N GLN A 79 -18.80 15.04 -14.25
CA GLN A 79 -18.70 13.63 -14.64
C GLN A 79 -17.38 13.31 -15.36
N GLU A 80 -16.94 14.16 -16.29
CA GLU A 80 -15.63 14.01 -16.94
C GLU A 80 -14.46 14.04 -15.93
N TRP A 81 -14.53 14.92 -14.93
CA TRP A 81 -13.50 15.02 -13.90
C TRP A 81 -13.49 13.80 -12.98
N ILE A 82 -14.68 13.36 -12.55
CA ILE A 82 -14.86 12.15 -11.74
C ILE A 82 -14.25 10.94 -12.47
N GLN A 83 -14.59 10.72 -13.75
CA GLN A 83 -14.05 9.60 -14.52
C GLN A 83 -12.52 9.65 -14.66
N ARG A 84 -11.97 10.85 -14.91
CA ARG A 84 -10.52 11.03 -15.00
C ARG A 84 -9.84 10.69 -13.67
N ASP A 85 -10.41 11.14 -12.57
CA ASP A 85 -9.83 10.96 -11.24
C ASP A 85 -10.00 9.50 -10.76
N GLN A 86 -11.11 8.83 -11.08
CA GLN A 86 -11.29 7.38 -10.90
C GLN A 86 -10.21 6.59 -11.66
N SER A 87 -10.00 6.89 -12.94
CA SER A 87 -8.95 6.23 -13.73
C SER A 87 -7.55 6.45 -13.15
N ALA A 88 -7.27 7.67 -12.68
CA ALA A 88 -6.01 8.00 -12.04
C ALA A 88 -5.82 7.26 -10.70
N LEU A 89 -6.88 7.08 -9.92
CA LEU A 89 -6.86 6.30 -8.68
C LEU A 89 -6.64 4.82 -8.98
N ASP A 90 -7.29 4.26 -10.01
CA ASP A 90 -7.11 2.87 -10.42
C ASP A 90 -5.67 2.54 -10.79
N MET A 91 -5.03 3.41 -11.59
CA MET A 91 -3.62 3.25 -11.93
C MET A 91 -2.72 3.32 -10.70
N GLN A 92 -3.03 4.21 -9.74
CA GLN A 92 -2.26 4.33 -8.50
C GLN A 92 -2.43 3.10 -7.60
N VAL A 93 -3.65 2.60 -7.45
CA VAL A 93 -3.98 1.40 -6.66
C VAL A 93 -3.28 0.18 -7.26
N ALA A 94 -3.34 0.00 -8.59
CA ALA A 94 -2.66 -1.09 -9.28
C ALA A 94 -1.14 -1.03 -9.06
N LYS A 95 -0.52 0.14 -9.27
CA LYS A 95 0.91 0.32 -9.06
C LYS A 95 1.33 0.05 -7.61
N LEU A 96 0.56 0.53 -6.63
CA LEU A 96 0.84 0.27 -5.21
C LEU A 96 0.77 -1.23 -4.91
N LYS A 97 -0.19 -1.94 -5.50
CA LYS A 97 -0.29 -3.39 -5.39
C LYS A 97 0.95 -4.09 -5.95
N ASP A 98 1.37 -3.73 -7.16
CA ASP A 98 2.56 -4.30 -7.80
C ASP A 98 3.83 -4.03 -6.97
N ASP A 99 3.98 -2.81 -6.43
CA ASP A 99 5.10 -2.44 -5.57
C ASP A 99 5.11 -3.24 -4.25
N MET A 100 3.94 -3.49 -3.65
CA MET A 100 3.81 -4.33 -2.46
C MET A 100 4.15 -5.79 -2.76
N ASP A 101 3.60 -6.35 -3.84
CA ASP A 101 3.84 -7.74 -4.25
C ASP A 101 5.35 -7.98 -4.52
N ALA A 102 6.03 -7.02 -5.16
CA ALA A 102 7.47 -7.07 -5.37
C ALA A 102 8.27 -7.09 -4.05
N ILE A 103 7.86 -6.30 -3.05
CA ILE A 103 8.50 -6.30 -1.73
C ILE A 103 8.28 -7.62 -1.00
N VAL A 104 7.06 -8.17 -1.05
CA VAL A 104 6.75 -9.48 -0.45
C VAL A 104 7.65 -10.57 -1.03
N ILE A 105 7.82 -10.60 -2.36
CA ILE A 105 8.73 -11.54 -3.04
C ILE A 105 10.17 -11.39 -2.55
N GLU A 106 10.68 -10.16 -2.44
CA GLU A 106 12.04 -9.90 -1.94
C GLU A 106 12.20 -10.35 -0.48
N MET A 107 11.20 -10.05 0.35
CA MET A 107 11.18 -10.45 1.76
C MET A 107 11.13 -11.96 1.93
N ASP A 108 10.33 -12.68 1.16
CA ASP A 108 10.24 -14.15 1.23
C ASP A 108 11.59 -14.81 0.88
N SER A 109 12.27 -14.27 -0.13
CA SER A 109 13.62 -14.71 -0.49
C SER A 109 14.62 -14.50 0.65
N LEU A 110 14.60 -13.31 1.28
CA LEU A 110 15.45 -13.00 2.43
C LEU A 110 15.11 -13.85 3.65
N LYS A 111 13.82 -14.09 3.90
CA LYS A 111 13.30 -14.92 4.99
C LYS A 111 13.83 -16.34 4.86
N ALA A 112 13.73 -16.94 3.68
CA ALA A 112 14.27 -18.29 3.42
C ALA A 112 15.79 -18.38 3.65
N VAL A 113 16.56 -17.37 3.23
CA VAL A 113 18.02 -17.32 3.44
C VAL A 113 18.36 -17.22 4.93
N LEU A 114 17.65 -16.37 5.68
CA LEU A 114 17.89 -16.15 7.09
C LEU A 114 17.47 -17.35 7.94
N TYR A 115 16.30 -17.96 7.68
CA TYR A 115 15.88 -19.17 8.40
C TYR A 115 16.77 -20.37 8.11
N LYS A 116 17.30 -20.52 6.89
CA LYS A 116 18.28 -21.56 6.58
C LYS A 116 19.57 -21.41 7.40
N ARG A 117 19.92 -20.17 7.79
CA ARG A 117 21.16 -19.86 8.51
C ARG A 117 21.00 -19.85 10.03
N PHE A 118 19.90 -19.30 10.53
CA PHE A 118 19.67 -19.08 11.96
C PHE A 118 18.62 -20.02 12.55
N GLY A 119 17.83 -20.73 11.73
CA GLY A 119 16.78 -21.63 12.20
C GLY A 119 15.82 -20.92 13.15
N ASN A 120 15.62 -21.51 14.33
CA ASN A 120 14.75 -20.97 15.38
C ASN A 120 15.39 -19.83 16.19
N ALA A 121 16.67 -19.50 15.96
CA ALA A 121 17.36 -18.42 16.67
C ALA A 121 17.00 -17.02 16.16
N ILE A 122 16.19 -16.91 15.10
CA ILE A 122 15.71 -15.63 14.56
C ILE A 122 14.19 -15.64 14.41
N ASN A 123 13.57 -14.50 14.71
CA ASN A 123 12.15 -14.26 14.44
C ASN A 123 12.00 -13.18 13.37
N LEU A 124 11.36 -13.51 12.26
CA LEU A 124 11.15 -12.63 11.10
C LEU A 124 9.65 -12.49 10.77
N GLU A 125 8.81 -12.55 11.80
CA GLU A 125 7.37 -12.31 11.66
C GLU A 125 7.04 -10.82 11.70
N ARG A 126 6.00 -10.44 10.94
CA ARG A 126 5.48 -9.08 10.90
C ARG A 126 4.58 -8.84 12.12
N SER A 127 4.77 -7.72 12.81
CA SER A 127 3.98 -7.31 13.99
C SER A 127 2.82 -6.41 13.59
#